data_AF-A0A7R9FX22-F1
#
_entry.id   AF-A0A7R9FX22-F1
#
_cell.length_a   1.000
_cell.length_b   1.000
_cell.length_c   1.000
_cell.angle_alpha   90.00
_cell.angle_beta   90.00
_cell.angle_gamma   90.00
#
_symmetry.space_group_name_H-M   'P 1'
#
loop_
_entity.id
_entity.type
_entity.pdbx_description
1 polymer ?
#
loop_
_entity_poly.entity_id
_entity_poly.type
_entity_poly.pdbx_seq_one_letter_code
_entity_poly.pdbx_strand_id
1 'polypeptide(L)'
;MWLDYNGQPLKWHYPIGVLFDMYVTTDLQLPWNITVHFDKFPEDELLHCTSRDAVESHFMACVKEADVLKHRSQVVSNMQKKDHNQLWLGLQNDKFDQFWAVNRKLMEASADEAFKYIPFRCYHGDEAFVQRLVRPVTEEGHRKTLKDLVHEVFPEEAEGRKTQRSLLTILRVITHGIEPPCETPLQWMSEHLSYPDNFLHLCIQA
;
A
#
# COMPACT_ATOMS: atom_id res chain seq x y z
N MET A 1 -6.43 -24.35 4.89
CA MET A 1 -7.13 -23.75 3.75
C MET A 1 -6.25 -22.63 3.20
N TRP A 2 -6.07 -22.56 1.90
CA TRP A 2 -5.37 -21.45 1.23
C TRP A 2 -6.05 -21.14 -0.11
N LEU A 3 -5.75 -19.96 -0.66
CA LEU A 3 -6.39 -19.42 -1.85
C LEU A 3 -5.39 -19.32 -2.99
N ASP A 4 -5.85 -19.59 -4.20
CA ASP A 4 -5.07 -19.59 -5.44
C ASP A 4 -5.77 -18.75 -6.51
N TYR A 5 -4.98 -18.11 -7.37
CA TYR A 5 -5.46 -17.54 -8.61
C TYR A 5 -4.52 -17.93 -9.76
N ASN A 6 -5.03 -18.67 -10.75
CA ASN A 6 -4.27 -19.13 -11.91
C ASN A 6 -2.94 -19.84 -11.56
N GLY A 7 -2.93 -20.62 -10.47
CA GLY A 7 -1.73 -21.34 -10.03
C GLY A 7 -0.78 -20.49 -9.17
N GLN A 8 -1.13 -19.24 -8.86
CA GLN A 8 -0.39 -18.38 -7.93
C GLN A 8 -1.05 -18.39 -6.53
N PRO A 9 -0.33 -18.84 -5.49
CA PRO A 9 -0.79 -18.75 -4.11
C PRO A 9 -1.01 -17.29 -3.65
N LEU A 10 -2.21 -17.00 -3.14
CA LEU A 10 -2.59 -15.65 -2.72
C LEU A 10 -2.14 -15.36 -1.28
N LYS A 11 -1.26 -14.36 -1.14
CA LYS A 11 -0.71 -13.89 0.14
C LYS A 11 -1.79 -13.17 0.96
N TRP A 12 -2.36 -13.85 1.95
CA TRP A 12 -3.45 -13.31 2.80
C TRP A 12 -3.14 -11.98 3.50
N HIS A 13 -1.86 -11.71 3.73
CA HIS A 13 -1.38 -10.52 4.44
C HIS A 13 -1.23 -9.29 3.52
N TYR A 14 -1.49 -9.44 2.21
CA TYR A 14 -1.64 -8.32 1.28
C TYR A 14 -3.13 -7.96 1.17
N PRO A 15 -3.47 -6.66 1.04
CA PRO A 15 -4.87 -6.28 0.86
C PRO A 15 -5.48 -6.92 -0.38
N ILE A 16 -6.76 -7.29 -0.30
CA ILE A 16 -7.50 -7.97 -1.38
C ILE A 16 -7.40 -7.17 -2.70
N GLY A 17 -7.60 -5.85 -2.65
CA GLY A 17 -7.50 -4.99 -3.83
C GLY A 17 -6.10 -4.95 -4.44
N VAL A 18 -5.05 -5.09 -3.63
CA VAL A 18 -3.67 -5.14 -4.12
C VAL A 18 -3.42 -6.45 -4.86
N LEU A 19 -3.85 -7.58 -4.30
CA LEU A 19 -3.75 -8.87 -4.98
C LEU A 19 -4.50 -8.86 -6.32
N PHE A 20 -5.69 -8.25 -6.34
CA PHE A 20 -6.44 -8.07 -7.58
C PHE A 20 -5.66 -7.21 -8.58
N ASP A 21 -5.24 -5.99 -8.19
CA ASP A 21 -4.51 -5.06 -9.07
C ASP A 21 -3.16 -5.62 -9.57
N MET A 22 -2.50 -6.48 -8.79
CA MET A 22 -1.26 -7.15 -9.18
C MET A 22 -1.47 -8.20 -10.29
N TYR A 23 -2.45 -9.08 -10.12
CA TYR A 23 -2.59 -10.27 -10.98
C TYR A 23 -3.64 -10.11 -12.08
N VAL A 24 -4.50 -9.10 -11.99
CA VAL A 24 -5.59 -8.91 -12.93
C VAL A 24 -5.18 -7.91 -14.02
N THR A 25 -5.00 -8.43 -15.23
CA THR A 25 -4.85 -7.62 -16.44
C THR A 25 -6.20 -7.10 -16.91
N THR A 26 -6.18 -6.08 -17.78
CA THR A 26 -7.38 -5.42 -18.34
C THR A 26 -8.36 -6.38 -19.03
N ASP A 27 -7.92 -7.57 -19.41
CA ASP A 27 -8.70 -8.53 -20.18
C ASP A 27 -9.48 -9.53 -19.30
N LEU A 28 -9.35 -9.45 -17.97
CA LEU A 28 -10.11 -10.31 -17.07
C LEU A 28 -11.60 -10.00 -17.12
N GLN A 29 -12.40 -11.04 -17.33
CA GLN A 29 -13.84 -10.96 -17.10
C GLN A 29 -14.14 -11.22 -15.62
N LEU A 30 -14.78 -10.25 -14.98
CA LEU A 30 -15.33 -10.43 -13.64
C LEU A 30 -16.41 -11.54 -13.64
N PRO A 31 -16.54 -12.30 -12.54
CA PRO A 31 -15.89 -12.12 -11.23
C PRO A 31 -14.44 -12.62 -11.17
N TRP A 32 -13.71 -12.20 -10.13
CA TRP A 32 -12.39 -12.76 -9.83
C TRP A 32 -12.52 -14.22 -9.38
N ASN A 33 -12.06 -15.15 -10.22
CA ASN A 33 -12.20 -16.59 -9.99
C ASN A 33 -11.06 -17.11 -9.11
N ILE A 34 -11.32 -17.26 -7.81
CA ILE A 34 -10.35 -17.78 -6.83
C ILE A 34 -10.60 -19.27 -6.58
N THR A 35 -9.54 -20.07 -6.61
CA THR A 35 -9.57 -21.50 -6.24
C THR A 35 -9.28 -21.66 -4.75
N VAL A 36 -10.04 -22.53 -4.08
CA VAL A 36 -9.87 -22.83 -2.65
C VAL A 36 -9.24 -24.21 -2.48
N HIS A 37 -8.16 -24.26 -1.71
CA HIS A 37 -7.41 -25.49 -1.43
C HIS A 37 -7.46 -25.86 0.05
N PHE A 38 -7.48 -27.18 0.34
CA PHE A 38 -7.50 -27.73 1.71
C PHE A 38 -6.28 -28.60 2.03
N ASP A 39 -5.54 -29.04 1.02
CA ASP A 39 -4.32 -29.83 1.11
C ASP A 39 -3.13 -29.07 0.49
N LYS A 40 -1.92 -29.66 0.58
CA LYS A 40 -0.69 -29.16 -0.06
C LYS A 40 -0.47 -27.66 0.13
N PHE A 41 -0.45 -27.22 1.38
CA PHE A 41 -0.17 -25.81 1.70
C PHE A 41 1.23 -25.43 1.20
N PRO A 42 1.39 -24.32 0.46
CA PRO A 42 2.68 -23.89 -0.07
C PRO A 42 3.50 -23.20 1.02
N GLU A 43 4.18 -24.00 1.83
CA GLU A 43 4.97 -23.58 3.01
C GLU A 43 6.05 -22.55 2.69
N ASP A 44 6.64 -22.61 1.48
CA ASP A 44 7.73 -21.73 1.07
C ASP A 44 7.24 -20.38 0.49
N GLU A 45 5.95 -20.25 0.19
CA GLU A 45 5.37 -19.07 -0.48
C GLU A 45 4.37 -18.31 0.39
N LEU A 46 3.68 -19.00 1.31
CA LEU A 46 2.62 -18.44 2.13
C LEU A 46 2.92 -18.52 3.63
N LEU A 47 2.62 -17.44 4.33
CA LEU A 47 2.57 -17.43 5.78
C LEU A 47 1.31 -18.15 6.27
N HIS A 48 1.42 -18.93 7.34
CA HIS A 48 0.24 -19.51 8.00
C HIS A 48 -0.61 -18.43 8.68
N CYS A 49 -1.91 -18.42 8.39
CA CYS A 49 -2.90 -17.60 9.10
C CYS A 49 -3.62 -18.47 10.14
N THR A 50 -3.02 -18.63 11.32
CA THR A 50 -3.50 -19.56 12.36
C THR A 50 -4.72 -19.05 13.13
N SER A 51 -4.92 -17.73 13.20
CA SER A 51 -6.02 -17.13 13.93
C SER A 51 -6.35 -15.73 13.41
N ARG A 52 -7.50 -15.22 13.84
CA ARG A 52 -7.87 -13.81 13.60
C ARG A 52 -6.87 -12.84 14.26
N ASP A 53 -6.32 -13.22 15.40
CA ASP A 53 -5.35 -12.40 16.14
C ASP A 53 -4.04 -12.24 15.36
N ALA A 54 -3.68 -13.21 14.50
CA ALA A 54 -2.54 -13.08 13.59
C ALA A 54 -2.77 -11.97 12.55
N VAL A 55 -4.00 -11.85 12.03
CA VAL A 55 -4.39 -10.79 11.10
C VAL A 55 -4.39 -9.43 11.79
N GLU A 56 -4.97 -9.34 12.99
CA GLU A 56 -4.95 -8.12 13.81
C GLU A 56 -3.51 -7.67 14.12
N SER A 57 -2.64 -8.63 14.47
CA SER A 57 -1.23 -8.36 14.76
C SER A 57 -0.47 -7.85 13.53
N HIS A 58 -0.69 -8.46 12.36
CA HIS A 58 -0.13 -8.01 11.08
C HIS A 58 -0.61 -6.60 10.72
N PHE A 59 -1.92 -6.37 10.79
CA PHE A 59 -2.51 -5.06 10.53
C PHE A 59 -1.91 -3.97 11.43
N MET A 60 -1.83 -4.22 12.74
CA MET A 60 -1.25 -3.25 13.67
C MET A 60 0.27 -3.08 13.50
N ALA A 61 0.99 -4.10 13.01
CA ALA A 61 2.40 -3.98 12.67
C ALA A 61 2.59 -3.00 11.49
N CYS A 62 1.80 -3.14 10.42
CA CYS A 62 1.83 -2.20 9.29
C CYS A 62 1.47 -0.77 9.72
N VAL A 63 0.40 -0.58 10.51
CA VAL A 63 0.02 0.76 10.99
C VAL A 63 1.15 1.43 11.79
N LYS A 64 1.82 0.67 12.66
CA LYS A 64 2.97 1.17 13.44
C LYS A 64 4.16 1.50 12.53
N GLU A 65 4.46 0.65 11.55
CA GLU A 65 5.53 0.90 10.58
C GLU A 65 5.26 2.18 9.78
N ALA A 66 4.03 2.37 9.29
CA ALA A 66 3.63 3.58 8.60
C ALA A 66 3.76 4.83 9.49
N ASP A 67 3.41 4.74 10.78
CA ASP A 67 3.58 5.85 11.72
C ASP A 67 5.05 6.15 12.06
N VAL A 68 5.93 5.14 12.05
CA VAL A 68 7.38 5.33 12.14
C VAL A 68 7.87 6.19 10.97
N LEU A 69 7.40 5.89 9.76
CA LEU A 69 7.75 6.64 8.54
C LEU A 69 7.20 8.06 8.56
N LYS A 70 5.93 8.24 8.94
CA LYS A 70 5.26 9.56 8.94
C LYS A 70 5.69 10.45 10.09
N HIS A 71 5.70 9.92 11.32
CA HIS A 71 5.76 10.70 12.57
C HIS A 71 6.79 10.17 13.57
N ARG A 72 7.71 9.27 13.18
CA ARG A 72 8.64 8.61 14.11
C ARG A 72 7.91 7.90 15.26
N SER A 73 6.77 7.28 14.95
CA SER A 73 5.91 6.54 15.88
C SER A 73 5.22 7.39 16.96
N GLN A 74 5.30 8.73 16.89
CA GLN A 74 4.79 9.61 17.95
C GLN A 74 3.27 9.55 18.08
N VAL A 75 2.53 9.40 16.97
CA VAL A 75 1.07 9.41 17.03
C VAL A 75 0.57 8.08 17.59
N VAL A 76 1.01 6.96 17.02
CA VAL A 76 0.54 5.62 17.42
C VAL A 76 0.93 5.27 18.87
N SER A 77 2.06 5.79 19.36
CA SER A 77 2.52 5.55 20.74
C SER A 77 1.74 6.35 21.78
N ASN A 78 1.18 7.50 21.38
CA ASN A 78 0.34 8.34 22.25
C ASN A 78 -1.14 7.89 22.25
N MET A 79 -1.52 6.94 21.38
CA MET A 79 -2.85 6.34 21.37
C MET A 79 -3.03 5.35 22.53
N GLN A 80 -4.26 5.27 23.04
CA GLN A 80 -4.62 4.30 24.07
C GLN A 80 -4.95 2.94 23.42
N LYS A 81 -4.88 1.85 24.20
CA LYS A 81 -5.26 0.49 23.72
C LYS A 81 -6.66 0.46 23.08
N LYS A 82 -7.61 1.24 23.60
CA LYS A 82 -8.96 1.36 23.03
C LYS A 82 -8.96 1.95 21.62
N ASP A 83 -8.02 2.85 21.30
CA ASP A 83 -7.90 3.47 19.99
C ASP A 83 -7.36 2.44 18.98
N HIS A 84 -6.35 1.64 19.37
CA HIS A 84 -5.86 0.52 18.55
C HIS A 84 -6.96 -0.51 18.28
N ASN A 85 -7.71 -0.90 19.32
CA ASN A 85 -8.85 -1.80 19.17
C ASN A 85 -9.93 -1.20 18.26
N GLN A 86 -10.15 0.12 18.33
CA GLN A 86 -11.13 0.79 17.50
C GLN A 86 -10.74 0.82 16.01
N LEU A 87 -9.46 1.01 15.68
CA LEU A 87 -8.95 0.85 14.31
C LEU A 87 -9.25 -0.57 13.79
N TRP A 88 -8.88 -1.58 14.56
CA TRP A 88 -9.10 -2.97 14.18
C TRP A 88 -10.58 -3.33 14.02
N LEU A 89 -11.41 -3.00 15.02
CA LEU A 89 -12.85 -3.27 14.96
C LEU A 89 -13.54 -2.46 13.85
N GLY A 90 -13.05 -1.26 13.54
CA GLY A 90 -13.53 -0.46 12.43
C GLY A 90 -13.29 -1.15 11.09
N LEU A 91 -12.08 -1.71 10.89
CA LEU A 91 -11.75 -2.49 9.69
C LEU A 91 -12.54 -3.81 9.65
N GLN A 92 -12.50 -4.59 10.73
CA GLN A 92 -13.08 -5.92 10.79
C GLN A 92 -14.60 -5.93 10.56
N ASN A 93 -15.31 -4.91 11.07
CA ASN A 93 -16.76 -4.84 11.00
C ASN A 93 -17.28 -3.89 9.91
N ASP A 94 -16.40 -3.44 9.02
CA ASP A 94 -16.72 -2.51 7.93
C ASP A 94 -17.43 -1.23 8.43
N LYS A 95 -16.83 -0.57 9.41
CA LYS A 95 -17.33 0.65 10.05
C LYS A 95 -16.42 1.83 9.76
N PHE A 96 -16.65 2.48 8.62
CA PHE A 96 -15.88 3.63 8.14
C PHE A 96 -15.68 4.73 9.21
N ASP A 97 -16.78 5.24 9.79
CA ASP A 97 -16.70 6.32 10.78
C ASP A 97 -15.95 5.91 12.05
N GLN A 98 -16.11 4.65 12.46
CA GLN A 98 -15.41 4.10 13.62
C GLN A 98 -13.90 4.05 13.38
N PHE A 99 -13.48 3.59 12.20
CA PHE A 99 -12.08 3.57 11.80
C PHE A 99 -11.49 4.98 11.70
N TRP A 100 -12.15 5.87 10.94
CA TRP A 100 -11.63 7.21 10.66
C TRP A 100 -11.65 8.16 11.85
N ALA A 101 -12.53 7.94 12.84
CA ALA A 101 -12.48 8.68 14.11
C ALA A 101 -11.13 8.58 14.82
N VAL A 102 -10.39 7.49 14.60
CA VAL A 102 -9.01 7.30 15.09
C VAL A 102 -7.99 7.54 13.99
N ASN A 103 -8.18 6.97 12.79
CA ASN A 103 -7.20 7.02 11.70
C ASN A 103 -6.86 8.44 11.24
N ARG A 104 -7.79 9.39 11.36
CA ARG A 104 -7.52 10.80 11.02
C ARG A 104 -6.32 11.37 11.75
N LYS A 105 -6.07 10.96 13.01
CA LYS A 105 -4.89 11.38 13.79
C LYS A 105 -3.58 10.92 13.16
N LEU A 106 -3.60 9.77 12.48
CA LEU A 106 -2.44 9.22 11.75
C LEU A 106 -2.27 9.88 10.38
N MET A 107 -3.24 10.65 9.90
CA MET A 107 -3.16 11.39 8.63
C MET A 107 -2.97 12.89 8.83
N GLU A 108 -3.09 13.38 10.07
CA GLU A 108 -2.78 14.75 10.44
C GLU A 108 -1.27 15.01 10.32
N ALA A 109 -0.89 15.79 9.32
CA ALA A 109 0.43 16.37 9.23
C ALA A 109 0.58 17.46 10.32
N SER A 110 1.75 17.56 10.98
CA SER A 110 1.97 18.61 11.99
C SER A 110 1.80 20.00 11.39
N ALA A 111 1.49 21.00 12.23
CA ALA A 111 0.90 22.31 11.89
C ALA A 111 1.38 23.07 10.63
N ASP A 112 2.56 22.77 10.08
CA ASP A 112 3.07 23.31 8.80
C ASP A 112 3.92 22.31 7.98
N GLU A 113 3.98 21.03 8.34
CA GLU A 113 4.88 20.03 7.72
C GLU A 113 4.11 18.86 7.12
N ALA A 114 4.52 18.42 5.93
CA ALA A 114 4.11 17.14 5.35
C ALA A 114 4.66 15.96 6.16
N PHE A 115 4.26 14.72 5.85
CA PHE A 115 4.83 13.54 6.51
C PHE A 115 6.37 13.51 6.39
N LYS A 116 7.07 12.93 7.37
CA LYS A 116 8.53 12.82 7.28
C LYS A 116 8.96 11.98 6.07
N TYR A 117 8.30 10.84 5.85
CA TYR A 117 8.40 10.00 4.67
C TYR A 117 7.03 9.45 4.29
N ILE A 118 6.83 9.16 3.01
CA ILE A 118 5.61 8.50 2.50
C ILE A 118 5.71 6.99 2.77
N PRO A 119 4.75 6.39 3.48
CA PRO A 119 4.61 4.93 3.54
C PRO A 119 4.06 4.42 2.21
N PHE A 120 4.87 3.72 1.43
CA PHE A 120 4.44 3.10 0.18
C PHE A 120 5.10 1.74 -0.01
N ARG A 121 4.48 0.91 -0.85
CA ARG A 121 5.04 -0.35 -1.36
C ARG A 121 4.74 -0.44 -2.85
N CYS A 122 5.79 -0.54 -3.67
CA CYS A 122 5.66 -0.75 -5.11
C CYS A 122 5.77 -2.24 -5.44
N TYR A 123 4.77 -2.79 -6.10
CA TYR A 123 4.70 -4.19 -6.53
C TYR A 123 4.99 -4.26 -8.02
N HIS A 124 6.03 -4.98 -8.43
CA HIS A 124 6.40 -5.11 -9.84
C HIS A 124 6.67 -6.59 -10.15
N GLY A 125 5.81 -7.19 -10.98
CA GLY A 125 5.87 -8.62 -11.28
C GLY A 125 5.77 -9.51 -10.02
N ASP A 126 6.51 -10.62 -10.03
CA ASP A 126 6.56 -11.58 -8.92
C ASP A 126 7.65 -11.28 -7.88
N GLU A 127 8.34 -10.14 -8.01
CA GLU A 127 9.40 -9.74 -7.09
C GLU A 127 8.86 -9.26 -5.74
N ALA A 128 9.73 -9.25 -4.74
CA ALA A 128 9.41 -8.60 -3.47
C ALA A 128 9.13 -7.11 -3.70
N PHE A 129 8.14 -6.56 -2.98
CA PHE A 129 7.81 -5.15 -3.13
C PHE A 129 9.00 -4.24 -2.80
N VAL A 130 9.08 -3.12 -3.51
CA VAL A 130 10.08 -2.09 -3.26
C VAL A 130 9.53 -1.06 -2.29
N GLN A 131 10.29 -0.79 -1.22
CA GLN A 131 10.00 0.24 -0.22
C GLN A 131 11.29 1.04 0.05
N ARG A 132 11.22 2.37 -0.11
CA ARG A 132 12.36 3.29 0.10
C ARG A 132 11.94 4.49 0.93
N LEU A 133 12.91 5.23 1.48
CA LEU A 133 12.64 6.47 2.20
C LEU A 133 12.46 7.64 1.22
N VAL A 134 11.21 7.99 0.92
CA VAL A 134 10.88 9.10 0.02
C VAL A 134 10.15 10.19 0.80
N ARG A 135 10.68 11.42 0.76
CA ARG A 135 10.04 12.59 1.35
C ARG A 135 8.91 13.10 0.45
N PRO A 136 7.80 13.60 1.00
CA PRO A 136 6.70 14.19 0.21
C PRO A 136 7.04 15.54 -0.43
N VAL A 137 8.15 16.16 -0.03
CA VAL A 137 8.62 17.44 -0.55
C VAL A 137 10.06 17.32 -1.05
N THR A 138 10.40 18.14 -2.03
CA THR A 138 11.76 18.34 -2.55
C THR A 138 12.60 19.16 -1.56
N GLU A 139 13.90 19.27 -1.81
CA GLU A 139 14.81 20.12 -1.02
C GLU A 139 14.42 21.61 -1.08
N GLU A 140 13.80 22.03 -2.18
CA GLU A 140 13.29 23.40 -2.39
C GLU A 140 11.91 23.63 -1.73
N GLY A 141 11.33 22.60 -1.11
CA GLY A 141 10.02 22.67 -0.45
C GLY A 141 8.81 22.44 -1.36
N HIS A 142 9.01 22.20 -2.66
CA HIS A 142 7.93 21.85 -3.58
C HIS A 142 7.38 20.45 -3.29
N ARG A 143 6.06 20.25 -3.42
CA ARG A 143 5.42 18.94 -3.25
C ARG A 143 5.86 17.99 -4.35
N LYS A 144 6.29 16.79 -3.97
CA LYS A 144 6.56 15.70 -4.90
C LYS A 144 5.26 15.08 -5.41
N THR A 145 5.33 14.58 -6.62
CA THR A 145 4.25 13.94 -7.37
C THR A 145 4.48 12.45 -7.54
N LEU A 146 3.46 11.71 -7.99
CA LEU A 146 3.59 10.31 -8.35
C LEU A 146 4.74 10.06 -9.34
N LYS A 147 4.91 10.96 -10.30
CA LYS A 147 6.03 10.93 -11.24
C LYS A 147 7.39 10.95 -10.53
N ASP A 148 7.57 11.85 -9.57
CA ASP A 148 8.84 11.96 -8.84
C ASP A 148 9.14 10.69 -8.05
N LEU A 149 8.11 10.07 -7.44
CA LEU A 149 8.26 8.78 -6.75
C LEU A 149 8.74 7.69 -7.71
N VAL A 150 8.10 7.54 -8.87
CA VAL A 150 8.47 6.51 -9.85
C VAL A 150 9.92 6.70 -10.32
N HIS A 151 10.34 7.93 -10.60
CA HIS A 151 11.71 8.24 -10.98
C HIS A 151 12.74 7.91 -9.89
N GLU A 152 12.43 8.15 -8.61
CA GLU A 152 13.34 7.86 -7.49
C GLU A 152 13.42 6.37 -7.15
N VAL A 153 12.33 5.63 -7.36
CA VAL A 153 12.27 4.20 -7.05
C VAL A 153 12.83 3.37 -8.20
N PHE A 154 12.55 3.77 -9.45
CA PHE A 154 12.92 3.03 -10.66
C PHE A 154 13.76 3.87 -11.65
N PRO A 155 15.01 4.22 -11.30
CA PRO A 155 15.85 5.08 -12.13
C PRO A 155 16.30 4.43 -13.44
N GLU A 156 16.51 3.11 -13.48
CA GLU A 156 17.00 2.41 -14.69
C GLU A 156 15.95 2.38 -15.81
N GLU A 157 14.69 2.17 -15.42
CA GLU A 157 13.55 2.29 -16.33
C GLU A 157 13.49 3.73 -16.88
N ALA A 158 13.88 4.72 -16.06
CA ALA A 158 13.95 6.13 -16.41
C ALA A 158 15.11 6.55 -17.31
N GLU A 159 16.28 5.95 -17.17
CA GLU A 159 17.49 6.33 -17.91
C GLU A 159 17.64 5.58 -19.24
N GLY A 160 17.05 4.39 -19.38
CA GLY A 160 17.15 3.54 -20.57
C GLY A 160 16.46 4.06 -21.85
N ARG A 161 15.64 5.13 -21.79
CA ARG A 161 14.90 5.64 -22.96
C ARG A 161 15.10 7.16 -23.10
N LYS A 162 15.87 7.56 -24.12
CA LYS A 162 16.36 8.93 -24.43
C LYS A 162 15.30 10.03 -24.69
N THR A 163 14.06 9.85 -24.26
CA THR A 163 13.02 10.88 -24.32
C THR A 163 12.26 10.90 -23.00
N GLN A 164 12.52 11.93 -22.18
CA GLN A 164 11.86 12.26 -20.90
C GLN A 164 10.32 12.30 -20.95
N ARG A 165 9.72 12.15 -22.13
CA ARG A 165 8.27 12.11 -22.37
C ARG A 165 7.65 10.71 -22.27
N SER A 166 8.44 9.64 -22.08
CA SER A 166 7.99 8.25 -22.30
C SER A 166 7.84 7.37 -21.05
N LEU A 167 8.23 7.80 -19.85
CA LEU A 167 8.36 6.88 -18.71
C LEU A 167 7.05 6.33 -18.16
N LEU A 168 6.12 7.23 -17.86
CA LEU A 168 4.77 6.87 -17.43
C LEU A 168 3.86 6.48 -18.61
N THR A 169 4.33 6.67 -19.84
CA THR A 169 3.66 6.11 -21.03
C THR A 169 3.90 4.60 -21.14
N ILE A 170 4.85 4.06 -20.38
CA ILE A 170 5.23 2.64 -20.40
C ILE A 170 4.85 1.98 -19.08
N LEU A 171 5.11 2.61 -17.93
CA LEU A 171 4.74 2.07 -16.63
C LEU A 171 3.42 2.65 -16.15
N ARG A 172 2.40 1.80 -16.10
CA ARG A 172 1.10 2.10 -15.50
C ARG A 172 1.19 1.85 -14.00
N VAL A 173 0.78 2.84 -13.22
CA VAL A 173 0.73 2.74 -11.76
C VAL A 173 -0.72 2.61 -11.33
N ILE A 174 -1.07 1.46 -10.78
CA ILE A 174 -2.43 1.14 -10.33
C ILE A 174 -2.49 1.10 -8.81
N THR A 175 -3.51 1.71 -8.24
CA THR A 175 -3.85 1.59 -6.82
C THR A 175 -5.36 1.68 -6.66
N HIS A 176 -5.96 0.86 -5.80
CA HIS A 176 -7.41 0.80 -5.64
C HIS A 176 -8.18 0.61 -6.97
N GLY A 177 -7.60 -0.13 -7.92
CA GLY A 177 -8.19 -0.39 -9.24
C GLY A 177 -8.24 0.82 -10.19
N ILE A 178 -7.58 1.94 -9.86
CA ILE A 178 -7.50 3.13 -10.71
C ILE A 178 -6.05 3.47 -11.04
N GLU A 179 -5.86 4.26 -12.11
CA GLU A 179 -4.56 4.79 -12.53
C GLU A 179 -4.52 6.30 -12.23
N PRO A 180 -3.90 6.73 -11.11
CA PRO A 180 -3.86 8.14 -10.74
C PRO A 180 -3.00 8.95 -11.73
N PRO A 181 -3.34 10.22 -12.02
CA PRO A 181 -2.50 11.10 -12.81
C PRO A 181 -1.08 11.23 -12.23
N CYS A 182 -0.09 11.35 -13.10
CA CYS A 182 1.32 11.38 -12.72
C CYS A 182 1.68 12.62 -11.89
N GLU A 183 0.92 13.69 -12.07
CA GLU A 183 1.05 14.97 -11.37
C GLU A 183 0.39 14.96 -9.99
N THR A 184 -0.27 13.86 -9.60
CA THR A 184 -0.97 13.75 -8.31
C THR A 184 0.05 13.90 -7.16
N PRO A 185 -0.16 14.84 -6.21
CA PRO A 185 0.78 15.04 -5.10
C PRO A 185 0.87 13.82 -4.18
N LEU A 186 2.09 13.38 -3.86
CA LEU A 186 2.32 12.17 -3.03
C LEU A 186 1.72 12.28 -1.64
N GLN A 187 1.84 13.45 -1.01
CA GLN A 187 1.24 13.69 0.31
C GLN A 187 -0.27 13.44 0.26
N TRP A 188 -0.94 13.98 -0.76
CA TRP A 188 -2.38 13.80 -0.93
C TRP A 188 -2.72 12.33 -1.19
N MET A 189 -1.96 11.62 -2.02
CA MET A 189 -2.16 10.18 -2.23
C MET A 189 -2.01 9.39 -0.93
N SER A 190 -1.01 9.70 -0.12
CA SER A 190 -0.81 9.00 1.15
C SER A 190 -1.94 9.29 2.16
N GLU A 191 -2.52 10.48 2.16
CA GLU A 191 -3.65 10.84 3.02
C GLU A 191 -4.98 10.18 2.58
N HIS A 192 -5.20 10.01 1.26
CA HIS A 192 -6.54 9.70 0.71
C HIS A 192 -6.63 8.37 -0.05
N LEU A 193 -5.50 7.81 -0.50
CA LEU A 193 -5.41 6.55 -1.26
C LEU A 193 -4.55 5.50 -0.54
N SER A 194 -4.15 5.73 0.71
CA SER A 194 -3.58 4.66 1.52
C SER A 194 -4.66 3.67 1.94
N TYR A 195 -4.28 2.40 2.03
CA TYR A 195 -5.12 1.36 2.61
C TYR A 195 -5.27 1.58 4.13
N PRO A 196 -6.18 0.86 4.81
CA PRO A 196 -6.38 0.98 6.26
C PRO A 196 -5.10 0.78 7.09
N ASP A 197 -4.13 0.04 6.56
CA ASP A 197 -2.83 -0.18 7.18
C ASP A 197 -1.86 1.01 7.05
N ASN A 198 -2.33 2.11 6.45
CA ASN A 198 -1.65 3.39 6.24
C ASN A 198 -0.51 3.34 5.20
N PHE A 199 -0.46 2.31 4.37
CA PHE A 199 0.44 2.24 3.22
C PHE A 199 -0.26 2.57 1.91
N LEU A 200 0.45 3.30 1.05
CA LEU A 200 0.11 3.45 -0.36
C LEU A 200 0.65 2.24 -1.12
N HIS A 201 -0.23 1.33 -1.53
CA HIS A 201 0.13 0.17 -2.32
C HIS A 201 0.03 0.49 -3.81
N LEU A 202 1.13 0.38 -4.53
CA LEU A 202 1.25 0.79 -5.94
C LEU A 202 1.63 -0.42 -6.78
N CYS A 203 0.73 -0.91 -7.62
CA CYS A 203 0.99 -1.99 -8.57
C CYS A 203 1.55 -1.38 -9.86
N ILE A 204 2.77 -1.78 -10.21
CA ILE A 204 3.50 -1.31 -11.38
C ILE A 204 3.31 -2.35 -12.49
N GLN A 205 2.70 -1.93 -13.59
CA GLN A 205 2.49 -2.76 -14.78
C GLN A 205 3.20 -2.11 -15.97
N ALA A 206 3.90 -2.91 -16.77
CA ALA A 206 4.63 -2.47 -17.96
C ALA A 206 3.91 -2.84 -19.27
#